data_AF-A0A8T6C475-F1
#
_entry.id   AF-A0A8T6C475-F1
#
_cell.length_a   1.000
_cell.length_b   1.000
_cell.length_c   1.000
_cell.angle_alpha   90.00
_cell.angle_beta   90.00
_cell.angle_gamma   90.00
#
_symmetry.space_group_name_H-M   'P 1'
#
loop_
_entity.id
_entity.type
_entity.pdbx_description
1 polymer ?
#
loop_
_entity_poly.entity_id
_entity_poly.type
_entity_poly.pdbx_seq_one_letter_code
_entity_poly.pdbx_strand_id
1 'polypeptide(L)'
;MHADEPERLVTRILVTSTLAGDGKSVVAVGIASALRATGATVRLVRIDDGDSAAADALQLARVNGVRGASEPVSASEIPSDTDHTVVEALEAEGIEADRTVLVVRHGEADDDTVSRALSTQPDAVVVNGVPEHEGPAALQRISDLGGNAAASIPQDRHLAAPTVRDIAPSIEGELSGDEELFDEASRDLVIGPVSAHKGMDYFRKYPDKTLITRHDRIDIALGALDYEPLCLILAGGEPTLPYVAQRAERESFALITTSLTTLEAVEAIGPLYGGSAFIGERKLARAIELVADNVPTAALV
;
A
#
# COMPACT_ATOMS: atom_id res chain seq x y z
N MET A 1 -24.53 45.87 -7.62
CA MET A 1 -25.31 44.66 -7.30
C MET A 1 -24.38 43.48 -7.55
N HIS A 2 -23.47 43.24 -6.61
CA HIS A 2 -22.68 42.01 -6.61
C HIS A 2 -23.64 40.93 -6.14
N ALA A 3 -23.99 40.01 -7.03
CA ALA A 3 -24.60 38.77 -6.60
C ALA A 3 -23.54 38.08 -5.74
N ASP A 4 -23.84 37.87 -4.45
CA ASP A 4 -23.14 36.87 -3.65
C ASP A 4 -23.19 35.57 -4.46
N GLU A 5 -22.04 35.13 -4.97
CA GLU A 5 -21.89 33.73 -5.32
C GLU A 5 -22.18 32.95 -4.04
N PRO A 6 -23.06 31.92 -4.08
CA PRO A 6 -23.29 31.11 -2.89
C PRO A 6 -21.93 30.57 -2.44
N GLU A 7 -21.59 30.76 -1.16
CA GLU A 7 -20.43 30.12 -0.55
C GLU A 7 -20.47 28.64 -0.93
N ARG A 8 -19.52 28.20 -1.76
CA ARG A 8 -19.38 26.78 -2.08
C ARG A 8 -19.03 26.10 -0.77
N LEU A 9 -19.98 25.33 -0.23
CA LEU A 9 -19.77 24.49 0.93
C LEU A 9 -18.74 23.43 0.55
N VAL A 10 -17.51 23.64 0.99
CA VAL A 10 -16.42 22.67 0.87
C VAL A 10 -16.67 21.60 1.92
N THR A 11 -16.78 20.34 1.52
CA THR A 11 -16.87 19.22 2.48
C THR A 11 -15.49 18.64 2.73
N ARG A 12 -15.07 18.61 3.99
CA ARG A 12 -13.81 18.02 4.41
C ARG A 12 -14.03 16.68 5.08
N ILE A 13 -13.39 15.64 4.55
CA ILE A 13 -13.46 14.27 5.04
C ILE A 13 -12.10 13.90 5.60
N LEU A 14 -12.04 13.64 6.90
CA LEU A 14 -10.85 13.13 7.56
C LEU A 14 -10.84 11.60 7.53
N VAL A 15 -9.76 11.01 7.04
CA VAL A 15 -9.49 9.58 7.08
C VAL A 15 -8.36 9.33 8.06
N THR A 16 -8.70 8.69 9.18
CA THR A 16 -7.79 8.36 10.28
C THR A 16 -7.76 6.86 10.55
N SER A 17 -6.91 6.39 11.45
CA SER A 17 -6.79 4.97 11.76
C SER A 17 -6.42 4.69 13.22
N THR A 18 -6.62 3.45 13.66
CA THR A 18 -6.20 3.02 15.01
C THR A 18 -4.69 2.99 15.16
N LEU A 19 -3.98 2.55 14.12
CA LEU A 19 -2.52 2.35 14.10
C LEU A 19 -1.94 2.79 12.75
N ALA A 20 -0.63 3.03 12.73
CA ALA A 20 0.10 3.15 11.47
C ALA A 20 0.07 1.82 10.71
N GLY A 21 -0.16 1.87 9.40
CA GLY A 21 -0.26 0.66 8.56
C GLY A 21 -1.66 0.09 8.41
N ASP A 22 -2.68 0.66 9.05
CA ASP A 22 -4.06 0.14 8.96
C ASP A 22 -4.68 0.24 7.56
N GLY A 23 -4.04 0.97 6.65
CA GLY A 23 -4.49 1.19 5.28
C GLY A 23 -5.33 2.45 5.10
N LYS A 24 -5.12 3.47 5.93
CA LYS A 24 -5.72 4.81 5.76
C LYS A 24 -5.53 5.37 4.34
N SER A 25 -4.35 5.18 3.74
CA SER A 25 -4.07 5.62 2.36
C SER A 25 -4.88 4.90 1.30
N VAL A 26 -5.15 3.59 1.50
CA VAL A 26 -6.03 2.81 0.61
C VAL A 26 -7.43 3.43 0.61
N VAL A 27 -7.97 3.70 1.81
CA VAL A 27 -9.31 4.26 1.99
C VAL A 27 -9.38 5.70 1.49
N ALA A 28 -8.40 6.55 1.80
CA ALA A 28 -8.37 7.95 1.39
C ALA A 28 -8.32 8.12 -0.14
N VAL A 29 -7.46 7.36 -0.82
CA VAL A 29 -7.41 7.32 -2.28
C VAL A 29 -8.74 6.88 -2.88
N GLY A 30 -9.32 5.81 -2.33
CA GLY A 30 -10.59 5.28 -2.82
C GLY A 30 -11.74 6.28 -2.66
N ILE A 31 -11.85 6.95 -1.51
CA ILE A 31 -12.82 8.04 -1.29
C ILE A 31 -12.60 9.17 -2.29
N ALA A 32 -11.37 9.65 -2.44
CA ALA A 32 -11.05 10.75 -3.33
C ALA A 32 -11.39 10.41 -4.79
N SER A 33 -11.09 9.19 -5.22
CA SER A 33 -11.42 8.70 -6.56
C SER A 33 -12.93 8.55 -6.78
N ALA A 34 -13.65 8.01 -5.80
CA ALA A 34 -15.11 7.86 -5.86
C ALA A 34 -15.82 9.22 -5.94
N LEU A 35 -15.41 10.19 -5.12
CA LEU A 35 -15.90 11.57 -5.19
C LEU A 35 -15.60 12.20 -6.55
N ARG A 36 -14.39 11.99 -7.08
CA ARG A 36 -14.01 12.52 -8.39
C ARG A 36 -14.88 11.93 -9.50
N ALA A 37 -15.25 10.66 -9.42
CA ALA A 37 -16.12 9.99 -10.39
C ALA A 37 -17.54 10.60 -10.44
N THR A 38 -17.98 11.32 -9.40
CA THR A 38 -19.25 12.07 -9.41
C THR A 38 -19.19 13.37 -10.22
N GLY A 39 -17.99 13.77 -10.66
CA GLY A 39 -17.73 15.04 -11.37
C GLY A 39 -17.25 16.17 -10.46
N ALA A 40 -17.24 15.97 -9.14
CA ALA A 40 -16.74 16.95 -8.18
C ALA A 40 -15.24 17.25 -8.38
N THR A 41 -14.83 18.45 -7.99
CA THR A 41 -13.43 18.78 -7.78
C THR A 41 -13.00 18.29 -6.41
N VAL A 42 -11.93 17.51 -6.36
CA VAL A 42 -11.48 16.85 -5.13
C VAL A 42 -10.01 17.16 -4.89
N ARG A 43 -9.69 17.47 -3.64
CA ARG A 43 -8.33 17.54 -3.12
C ARG A 43 -8.06 16.36 -2.21
N LEU A 44 -6.85 15.81 -2.27
CA LEU A 44 -6.37 14.79 -1.35
C LEU A 44 -5.04 15.25 -0.78
N VAL A 45 -4.97 15.36 0.54
CA VAL A 45 -3.76 15.80 1.25
C VAL A 45 -3.45 14.85 2.39
N ARG A 46 -2.18 14.78 2.75
CA ARG A 46 -1.71 14.10 3.94
C ARG A 46 -1.17 15.10 4.94
N ILE A 47 -1.48 14.90 6.22
CA ILE A 47 -0.88 15.67 7.32
C ILE A 47 0.53 15.16 7.62
N ASP A 48 1.42 16.08 7.97
CA ASP A 48 2.77 15.76 8.42
C ASP A 48 2.74 15.13 9.83
N ASP A 49 2.72 13.80 9.89
CA ASP A 49 2.56 13.02 11.11
C ASP A 49 3.68 11.97 11.32
N GLY A 50 4.79 12.07 10.58
CA GLY A 50 5.97 11.22 10.79
C GLY A 50 6.75 10.87 9.51
N ASP A 51 7.73 9.97 9.66
CA ASP A 51 8.75 9.69 8.65
C ASP A 51 8.21 9.15 7.31
N SER A 52 7.02 8.53 7.32
CA SER A 52 6.36 8.00 6.11
C SER A 52 5.55 9.05 5.34
N ALA A 53 5.27 10.21 5.94
CA ALA A 53 4.30 11.15 5.40
C ALA A 53 4.67 11.69 4.02
N ALA A 54 5.96 11.94 3.77
CA ALA A 54 6.43 12.46 2.48
C ALA A 54 6.28 11.45 1.34
N ALA A 55 6.63 10.18 1.57
CA ALA A 55 6.50 9.13 0.56
C ALA A 55 5.02 8.86 0.24
N ASP A 56 4.18 8.82 1.27
CA ASP A 56 2.73 8.66 1.11
C ASP A 56 2.12 9.85 0.37
N ALA A 57 2.45 11.10 0.75
CA ALA A 57 1.95 12.31 0.08
C ALA A 57 2.28 12.32 -1.43
N LEU A 58 3.52 11.97 -1.80
CA LEU A 58 3.93 11.84 -3.20
C LEU A 58 3.06 10.83 -3.96
N GLN A 59 2.73 9.72 -3.32
CA GLN A 59 1.89 8.70 -3.92
C GLN A 59 0.43 9.16 -4.07
N LEU A 60 -0.15 9.77 -3.02
CA LEU A 60 -1.51 10.31 -3.05
C LEU A 60 -1.68 11.37 -4.15
N ALA A 61 -0.61 12.12 -4.46
CA ALA A 61 -0.62 13.11 -5.53
C ALA A 61 -0.75 12.52 -6.95
N ARG A 62 -0.58 11.20 -7.12
CA ARG A 62 -0.70 10.51 -8.41
C ARG A 62 -2.13 10.08 -8.76
N VAL A 63 -3.10 10.30 -7.87
CA VAL A 63 -4.50 9.94 -8.14
C VAL A 63 -5.05 10.77 -9.31
N ASN A 64 -5.39 10.09 -10.40
CA ASN A 64 -5.82 10.75 -11.62
C ASN A 64 -7.07 11.62 -11.40
N GLY A 65 -6.98 12.88 -11.79
CA GLY A 65 -8.08 13.84 -11.70
C GLY A 65 -8.34 14.40 -10.30
N VAL A 66 -7.56 14.01 -9.29
CA VAL A 66 -7.60 14.56 -7.93
C VAL A 66 -6.45 15.55 -7.76
N ARG A 67 -6.70 16.69 -7.10
CA ARG A 67 -5.65 17.66 -6.77
C ARG A 67 -4.90 17.22 -5.53
N GLY A 68 -3.79 16.50 -5.70
CA GLY A 68 -2.93 16.15 -4.58
C GLY A 68 -1.87 17.19 -4.24
N ALA A 69 -1.34 17.12 -3.02
CA ALA A 69 -0.08 17.76 -2.64
C ALA A 69 1.01 16.67 -2.59
N SER A 70 2.14 16.89 -3.26
CA SER A 70 3.27 15.96 -3.26
C SER A 70 4.07 15.98 -1.96
N GLU A 71 3.81 16.96 -1.10
CA GLU A 71 4.40 17.12 0.22
C GLU A 71 3.28 17.13 1.27
N PRO A 72 3.55 16.65 2.49
CA PRO A 72 2.61 16.76 3.61
C PRO A 72 2.26 18.23 3.90
N VAL A 73 1.05 18.45 4.41
CA VAL A 73 0.56 19.79 4.79
C VAL A 73 0.36 19.89 6.29
N SER A 74 0.49 21.10 6.84
CA SER A 74 0.08 21.35 8.22
C SER A 74 -1.45 21.31 8.36
N ALA A 75 -1.95 20.86 9.50
CA ALA A 75 -3.39 20.88 9.83
C ALA A 75 -4.00 22.29 9.70
N SER A 76 -3.22 23.35 9.93
CA SER A 76 -3.66 24.75 9.78
C SER A 76 -3.64 25.27 8.34
N GLU A 77 -3.06 24.53 7.39
CA GLU A 77 -2.80 24.98 6.01
C GLU A 77 -3.54 24.11 4.97
N ILE A 78 -4.54 23.34 5.41
CA ILE A 78 -5.35 22.48 4.54
C ILE A 78 -6.16 23.37 3.56
N PRO A 79 -5.92 23.28 2.23
CA PRO A 79 -6.61 24.13 1.27
C PRO A 79 -8.11 23.78 1.14
N SER A 80 -8.91 24.79 0.79
CA SER A 80 -10.36 24.71 0.58
C SER A 80 -10.78 25.18 -0.82
N ASP A 81 -9.96 24.90 -1.84
CA ASP A 81 -10.16 25.35 -3.23
C ASP A 81 -10.97 24.38 -4.11
N THR A 82 -11.55 23.33 -3.52
CA THR A 82 -12.27 22.24 -4.21
C THR A 82 -13.60 21.94 -3.52
N ASP A 83 -14.51 21.25 -4.21
CA ASP A 83 -15.81 20.88 -3.65
C ASP A 83 -15.65 19.92 -2.45
N HIS A 84 -14.66 19.02 -2.52
CA HIS A 84 -14.29 18.14 -1.42
C HIS A 84 -12.79 18.18 -1.13
N THR A 85 -12.41 18.06 0.15
CA THR A 85 -11.03 17.85 0.59
C THR A 85 -10.96 16.58 1.45
N VAL A 86 -10.30 15.56 0.95
CA VAL A 86 -9.96 14.35 1.71
C VAL A 86 -8.61 14.58 2.40
N VAL A 87 -8.59 14.41 3.72
CA VAL A 87 -7.42 14.60 4.57
C VAL A 87 -7.05 13.25 5.18
N GLU A 88 -5.85 12.77 4.90
CA GLU A 88 -5.30 11.59 5.56
C GLU A 88 -4.40 12.01 6.72
N ALA A 89 -4.67 11.50 7.93
CA ALA A 89 -3.85 11.73 9.11
C ALA A 89 -3.98 10.57 10.10
N LEU A 90 -2.88 10.16 10.73
CA LEU A 90 -2.94 9.18 11.82
C LEU A 90 -3.65 9.76 13.04
N GLU A 91 -3.36 11.01 13.40
CA GLU A 91 -4.00 11.69 14.53
C GLU A 91 -5.08 12.66 14.04
N ALA A 92 -6.28 12.56 14.63
CA ALA A 92 -7.41 13.42 14.28
C ALA A 92 -7.46 14.74 15.07
N GLU A 93 -6.66 14.87 16.13
CA GLU A 93 -6.73 16.01 17.05
C GLU A 93 -6.31 17.32 16.34
N GLY A 94 -7.14 18.36 16.46
CA GLY A 94 -6.86 19.67 15.85
C GLY A 94 -7.14 19.78 14.35
N ILE A 95 -7.67 18.73 13.72
CA ILE A 95 -8.10 18.77 12.31
C ILE A 95 -9.61 18.97 12.26
N GLU A 96 -10.05 20.14 11.81
CA GLU A 96 -11.47 20.39 11.54
C GLU A 96 -11.92 19.53 10.34
N ALA A 97 -12.98 18.76 10.49
CA ALA A 97 -13.59 17.95 9.42
C ALA A 97 -15.12 17.90 9.57
N ASP A 98 -15.83 17.85 8.44
CA ASP A 98 -17.28 17.65 8.41
C ASP A 98 -17.67 16.18 8.60
N ARG A 99 -16.76 15.28 8.19
CA ARG A 99 -16.90 13.83 8.30
C ARG A 99 -15.59 13.20 8.75
N THR A 100 -15.65 12.22 9.63
CA THR A 100 -14.50 11.41 10.05
C THR A 100 -14.73 9.93 9.74
N VAL A 101 -13.81 9.35 8.96
CA VAL A 101 -13.76 7.92 8.64
C VAL A 101 -12.60 7.30 9.41
N LEU A 102 -12.90 6.36 10.30
CA LEU A 102 -11.91 5.57 11.03
C LEU A 102 -11.61 4.27 10.28
N VAL A 103 -10.34 4.03 10.00
CA VAL A 103 -9.86 2.78 9.39
C VAL A 103 -9.28 1.88 10.47
N VAL A 104 -9.73 0.62 10.51
CA VAL A 104 -9.25 -0.39 11.45
C VAL A 104 -8.75 -1.59 10.65
N ARG A 105 -7.51 -2.03 10.88
CA ARG A 105 -7.01 -3.27 10.27
C ARG A 105 -7.50 -4.48 11.05
N HIS A 106 -8.08 -5.43 10.33
CA HIS A 106 -8.51 -6.68 10.93
C HIS A 106 -7.33 -7.44 11.52
N GLY A 107 -7.44 -7.79 12.81
CA GLY A 107 -6.46 -8.61 13.53
C GLY A 107 -5.30 -7.84 14.18
N GLU A 108 -5.10 -6.56 13.87
CA GLU A 108 -3.97 -5.78 14.41
C GLU A 108 -4.31 -5.07 15.73
N ALA A 109 -5.45 -4.37 15.79
CA ALA A 109 -5.86 -3.63 16.98
C ALA A 109 -6.74 -4.50 17.92
N ASP A 110 -6.43 -4.45 19.22
CA ASP A 110 -7.28 -5.01 20.27
C ASP A 110 -8.56 -4.17 20.49
N ASP A 111 -9.55 -4.76 21.17
CA ASP A 111 -10.84 -4.10 21.41
C ASP A 111 -10.70 -2.80 22.22
N ASP A 112 -9.71 -2.71 23.10
CA ASP A 112 -9.43 -1.51 23.88
C ASP A 112 -8.93 -0.37 22.98
N THR A 113 -8.03 -0.66 22.05
CA THR A 113 -7.49 0.31 21.09
C THR A 113 -8.57 0.80 20.15
N VAL A 114 -9.40 -0.12 19.63
CA VAL A 114 -10.56 0.24 18.79
C VAL A 114 -11.54 1.09 19.60
N SER A 115 -11.87 0.71 20.84
CA SER A 115 -12.80 1.46 21.70
C SER A 115 -12.30 2.87 22.01
N ARG A 116 -10.98 3.05 22.23
CA ARG A 116 -10.39 4.38 22.40
C ARG A 116 -10.54 5.22 21.13
N ALA A 117 -10.26 4.66 19.96
CA ALA A 117 -10.45 5.38 18.70
C ALA A 117 -11.93 5.75 18.46
N LEU A 118 -12.87 4.84 18.76
CA LEU A 118 -14.31 5.10 18.66
C LEU A 118 -14.80 6.20 19.61
N SER A 119 -14.09 6.47 20.71
CA SER A 119 -14.43 7.58 21.60
C SER A 119 -14.33 8.97 20.96
N THR A 120 -13.62 9.07 19.82
CA THR A 120 -13.58 10.28 18.96
C THR A 120 -14.86 10.47 18.13
N GLN A 121 -15.80 9.51 18.20
CA GLN A 121 -17.08 9.53 17.51
C GLN A 121 -16.96 9.67 15.98
N PRO A 122 -16.20 8.79 15.30
CA PRO A 122 -16.13 8.82 13.84
C PRO A 122 -17.51 8.57 13.22
N ASP A 123 -17.82 9.27 12.12
CA ASP A 123 -19.06 9.09 11.35
C ASP A 123 -19.18 7.68 10.77
N ALA A 124 -18.06 7.07 10.38
CA ALA A 124 -18.01 5.77 9.74
C ALA A 124 -16.72 5.02 10.09
N VAL A 125 -16.81 3.69 10.13
CA VAL A 125 -15.68 2.80 10.36
C VAL A 125 -15.54 1.85 9.18
N VAL A 126 -14.34 1.80 8.60
CA VAL A 126 -13.97 0.87 7.53
C VAL A 126 -12.99 -0.15 8.09
N VAL A 127 -13.33 -1.43 8.01
CA VAL A 127 -12.43 -2.51 8.42
C VAL A 127 -11.62 -2.99 7.22
N ASN A 128 -10.30 -2.83 7.25
CA ASN A 128 -9.42 -3.18 6.15
C ASN A 128 -8.73 -4.53 6.39
N GLY A 129 -8.33 -5.20 5.30
CA GLY A 129 -7.52 -6.41 5.35
C GLY A 129 -8.28 -7.64 5.86
N VAL A 130 -9.59 -7.71 5.62
CA VAL A 130 -10.43 -8.78 6.17
C VAL A 130 -10.34 -10.04 5.28
N PRO A 131 -10.13 -11.24 5.84
CA PRO A 131 -10.31 -12.47 5.06
C PRO A 131 -11.70 -12.52 4.41
N GLU A 132 -11.82 -12.98 3.16
CA GLU A 132 -13.07 -12.86 2.38
C GLU A 132 -14.33 -13.40 3.09
N HIS A 133 -14.16 -14.44 3.92
CA HIS A 133 -15.25 -15.09 4.63
C HIS A 133 -15.56 -14.45 6.00
N GLU A 134 -14.76 -13.49 6.45
CA GLU A 134 -14.87 -12.87 7.78
C GLU A 134 -15.47 -11.46 7.75
N GLY A 135 -15.77 -10.91 6.58
CA GLY A 135 -16.38 -9.57 6.40
C GLY A 135 -17.53 -9.27 7.37
N PRO A 136 -18.59 -10.11 7.42
CA PRO A 136 -19.71 -9.90 8.33
C PRO A 136 -19.31 -9.92 9.82
N ALA A 137 -18.40 -10.80 10.22
CA ALA A 137 -17.94 -10.90 11.61
C ALA A 137 -17.09 -9.68 12.01
N ALA A 138 -16.25 -9.21 11.11
CA ALA A 138 -15.44 -8.01 11.30
C ALA A 138 -16.31 -6.76 11.48
N LEU A 139 -17.37 -6.61 10.69
CA LEU A 139 -18.34 -5.52 10.84
C LEU A 139 -19.12 -5.63 12.14
N GLN A 140 -19.58 -6.84 12.49
CA GLN A 140 -20.30 -7.07 13.75
C GLN A 140 -19.45 -6.69 14.96
N ARG A 141 -18.15 -7.02 14.97
CA ARG A 141 -17.22 -6.62 16.03
C ARG A 141 -17.21 -5.11 16.24
N ILE A 142 -17.14 -4.33 15.16
CA ILE A 142 -17.18 -2.86 15.27
C ILE A 142 -18.52 -2.36 15.81
N SER A 143 -19.64 -2.94 15.36
CA SER A 143 -20.97 -2.60 15.89
C SER A 143 -21.13 -2.94 17.37
N ASP A 144 -20.59 -4.07 17.82
CA ASP A 144 -20.64 -4.49 19.23
C ASP A 144 -19.83 -3.56 20.14
N LEU A 145 -18.76 -2.96 19.61
CA LEU A 145 -17.98 -1.91 20.28
C LEU A 145 -18.62 -0.51 20.17
N GLY A 146 -19.79 -0.39 19.53
CA GLY A 146 -20.56 0.85 19.40
C GLY A 146 -20.18 1.75 18.24
N GLY A 147 -19.37 1.27 17.28
CA GLY A 147 -18.99 2.00 16.08
C GLY A 147 -19.98 1.87 14.93
N ASN A 148 -20.04 2.87 14.05
CA ASN A 148 -20.80 2.78 12.80
C ASN A 148 -20.01 1.98 11.74
N ALA A 149 -20.21 0.66 11.71
CA ALA A 149 -19.53 -0.24 10.78
C ALA A 149 -20.04 -0.05 9.33
N ALA A 150 -19.31 0.73 8.54
CA ALA A 150 -19.75 1.14 7.20
C ALA A 150 -19.41 0.10 6.12
N ALA A 151 -18.20 -0.48 6.15
CA ALA A 151 -17.74 -1.41 5.13
C ALA A 151 -16.53 -2.24 5.58
N SER A 152 -16.33 -3.39 4.94
CA SER A 152 -15.13 -4.21 5.07
C SER A 152 -14.42 -4.32 3.73
N ILE A 153 -13.12 -4.05 3.69
CA ILE A 153 -12.28 -4.24 2.52
C ILE A 153 -11.54 -5.57 2.67
N PRO A 154 -11.61 -6.48 1.68
CA PRO A 154 -10.95 -7.77 1.78
C PRO A 154 -9.42 -7.62 1.78
N GLN A 155 -8.74 -8.60 2.37
CA GLN A 155 -7.29 -8.69 2.29
C GLN A 155 -6.87 -8.88 0.84
N ASP A 156 -5.97 -8.02 0.38
CA ASP A 156 -5.43 -8.08 -0.98
C ASP A 156 -3.91 -8.26 -0.94
N ARG A 157 -3.44 -9.31 -1.63
CA ARG A 157 -2.01 -9.68 -1.66
C ARG A 157 -1.16 -8.65 -2.39
N HIS A 158 -1.70 -7.90 -3.34
CA HIS A 158 -0.96 -6.82 -4.00
C HIS A 158 -0.77 -5.63 -3.06
N LEU A 159 -1.80 -5.25 -2.31
CA LEU A 159 -1.69 -4.14 -1.36
C LEU A 159 -0.75 -4.46 -0.21
N ALA A 160 -0.74 -5.72 0.24
CA ALA A 160 0.11 -6.21 1.33
C ALA A 160 1.55 -6.56 0.91
N ALA A 161 1.85 -6.57 -0.39
CA ALA A 161 3.15 -6.98 -0.92
C ALA A 161 4.21 -5.87 -0.77
N PRO A 162 5.42 -6.16 -0.24
CA PRO A 162 6.51 -5.19 -0.24
C PRO A 162 6.94 -4.81 -1.64
N THR A 163 7.46 -3.59 -1.80
CA THR A 163 8.16 -3.23 -3.03
C THR A 163 9.53 -3.93 -3.08
N VAL A 164 10.14 -3.99 -4.26
CA VAL A 164 11.53 -4.49 -4.39
C VAL A 164 12.49 -3.64 -3.55
N ARG A 165 12.25 -2.32 -3.47
CA ARG A 165 12.99 -1.38 -2.65
C ARG A 165 12.83 -1.65 -1.15
N ASP A 166 11.65 -2.06 -0.69
CA ASP A 166 11.43 -2.44 0.72
C ASP A 166 12.18 -3.73 1.07
N ILE A 167 12.31 -4.66 0.11
CA ILE A 167 12.98 -5.94 0.31
C ILE A 167 14.48 -5.75 0.55
N ALA A 168 15.17 -4.94 -0.26
CA ALA A 168 16.62 -4.87 -0.23
C ALA A 168 17.22 -4.55 1.16
N PRO A 169 16.75 -3.53 1.91
CA PRO A 169 17.23 -3.23 3.26
C PRO A 169 17.00 -4.38 4.26
N SER A 170 15.90 -5.12 4.15
CA SER A 170 15.56 -6.21 5.08
C SER A 170 16.55 -7.37 5.04
N ILE A 171 17.25 -7.53 3.91
CA ILE A 171 18.24 -8.58 3.71
C ILE A 171 19.65 -8.04 3.53
N GLU A 172 19.91 -6.79 3.95
CA GLU A 172 21.21 -6.12 3.79
C GLU A 172 21.71 -6.21 2.33
N GLY A 173 20.78 -6.14 1.38
CA GLY A 173 21.01 -6.43 -0.03
C GLY A 173 21.40 -5.19 -0.83
N GLU A 174 22.29 -5.38 -1.80
CA GLU A 174 22.61 -4.38 -2.81
C GLU A 174 21.60 -4.48 -3.97
N LEU A 175 20.81 -3.43 -4.14
CA LEU A 175 19.79 -3.31 -5.19
C LEU A 175 20.41 -2.71 -6.46
N SER A 176 20.14 -3.34 -7.61
CA SER A 176 20.64 -2.95 -8.94
C SER A 176 19.69 -3.40 -10.06
N GLY A 177 20.01 -3.08 -11.31
CA GLY A 177 19.20 -3.45 -12.47
C GLY A 177 18.24 -2.34 -12.89
N ASP A 178 17.03 -2.72 -13.30
CA ASP A 178 16.01 -1.77 -13.76
C ASP A 178 15.36 -1.01 -12.60
N GLU A 179 15.66 0.29 -12.50
CA GLU A 179 15.14 1.17 -11.44
C GLU A 179 13.61 1.35 -11.51
N GLU A 180 12.98 1.18 -12.69
CA GLU A 180 11.53 1.29 -12.83
C GLU A 180 10.79 0.20 -12.04
N LEU A 181 11.47 -0.91 -11.73
CA LEU A 181 10.89 -2.03 -10.98
C LEU A 181 11.14 -1.93 -9.47
N PHE A 182 11.93 -0.96 -9.00
CA PHE A 182 12.30 -0.89 -7.58
C PHE A 182 11.07 -0.61 -6.70
N ASP A 183 10.13 0.19 -7.20
CA ASP A 183 8.93 0.59 -6.47
C ASP A 183 7.70 -0.29 -6.82
N GLU A 184 7.91 -1.37 -7.58
CA GLU A 184 6.85 -2.33 -7.92
C GLU A 184 6.65 -3.38 -6.82
N ALA A 185 5.40 -3.80 -6.64
CA ALA A 185 4.99 -4.71 -5.58
C ALA A 185 5.35 -6.17 -5.89
N SER A 186 6.22 -6.75 -5.06
CA SER A 186 6.58 -8.16 -5.10
C SER A 186 5.50 -9.02 -4.44
N ARG A 187 4.61 -9.60 -5.23
CA ARG A 187 3.44 -10.36 -4.72
C ARG A 187 3.76 -11.69 -4.06
N ASP A 188 4.77 -12.35 -4.60
CA ASP A 188 5.12 -13.71 -4.22
C ASP A 188 6.63 -13.81 -4.12
N LEU A 189 7.12 -14.27 -2.96
CA LEU A 189 8.51 -14.71 -2.81
C LEU A 189 8.60 -16.17 -3.22
N VAL A 190 9.41 -16.46 -4.24
CA VAL A 190 9.55 -17.80 -4.81
C VAL A 190 10.98 -18.28 -4.63
N ILE A 191 11.15 -19.42 -3.95
CA ILE A 191 12.47 -20.01 -3.73
C ILE A 191 12.87 -20.85 -4.95
N GLY A 192 14.08 -20.60 -5.45
CA GLY A 192 14.71 -21.33 -6.55
C GLY A 192 14.83 -22.82 -6.24
N PRO A 193 14.61 -23.71 -7.23
CA PRO A 193 14.72 -25.15 -7.01
C PRO A 193 16.17 -25.56 -6.70
N VAL A 194 16.36 -26.81 -6.28
CA VAL A 194 17.70 -27.38 -6.11
C VAL A 194 18.36 -27.69 -7.47
N SER A 195 17.60 -27.75 -8.58
CA SER A 195 18.10 -28.08 -9.93
C SER A 195 17.38 -27.31 -11.03
N ALA A 196 18.11 -26.76 -12.02
CA ALA A 196 17.56 -25.94 -13.10
C ALA A 196 16.56 -26.67 -14.03
N HIS A 197 16.61 -28.00 -14.13
CA HIS A 197 15.78 -28.75 -15.09
C HIS A 197 14.41 -29.18 -14.56
N LYS A 198 14.15 -29.09 -13.25
CA LYS A 198 12.89 -29.49 -12.64
C LYS A 198 12.39 -28.38 -11.72
N GLY A 199 11.20 -27.85 -12.02
CA GLY A 199 10.52 -26.89 -11.15
C GLY A 199 10.51 -25.45 -11.64
N MET A 200 11.20 -25.10 -12.73
CA MET A 200 11.20 -23.72 -13.23
C MET A 200 9.86 -23.31 -13.87
N ASP A 201 9.14 -24.25 -14.52
CA ASP A 201 7.79 -24.01 -15.04
C ASP A 201 6.78 -23.58 -13.96
N TYR A 202 7.03 -23.94 -12.70
CA TYR A 202 6.23 -23.51 -11.56
C TYR A 202 6.18 -21.98 -11.44
N PHE A 203 7.24 -21.29 -11.85
CA PHE A 203 7.38 -19.84 -11.71
C PHE A 203 6.39 -19.06 -12.58
N ARG A 204 5.88 -19.66 -13.67
CA ARG A 204 4.85 -19.04 -14.51
C ARG A 204 3.53 -18.80 -13.77
N LYS A 205 3.29 -19.52 -12.67
CA LYS A 205 2.07 -19.39 -11.87
C LYS A 205 2.04 -18.10 -11.05
N TYR A 206 3.20 -17.47 -10.84
CA TYR A 206 3.36 -16.32 -9.96
C TYR A 206 3.72 -15.09 -10.78
N PRO A 207 2.72 -14.25 -11.12
CA PRO A 207 2.99 -12.94 -11.70
C PRO A 207 3.60 -11.99 -10.65
N ASP A 208 4.41 -11.02 -11.08
CA ASP A 208 5.11 -10.04 -10.21
C ASP A 208 5.88 -10.68 -9.04
N LYS A 209 6.51 -11.82 -9.31
CA LYS A 209 7.27 -12.62 -8.34
C LYS A 209 8.66 -12.03 -8.10
N THR A 210 9.12 -12.13 -6.86
CA THR A 210 10.54 -12.04 -6.52
C THR A 210 11.08 -13.45 -6.33
N LEU A 211 12.09 -13.82 -7.11
CA LEU A 211 12.70 -15.13 -7.04
C LEU A 211 13.98 -15.06 -6.24
N ILE A 212 14.17 -15.94 -5.26
CA ILE A 212 15.42 -16.06 -4.51
C ILE A 212 16.16 -17.34 -4.86
N THR A 213 17.43 -17.23 -5.23
CA THR A 213 18.31 -18.37 -5.48
C THR A 213 19.70 -18.10 -4.91
N ARG A 214 20.51 -19.14 -4.83
CA ARG A 214 21.91 -18.99 -4.42
C ARG A 214 22.74 -18.32 -5.50
N HIS A 215 23.68 -17.48 -5.09
CA HIS A 215 24.60 -16.77 -5.99
C HIS A 215 25.46 -17.71 -6.86
N ASP A 216 25.84 -18.88 -6.34
CA ASP A 216 26.69 -19.86 -7.02
C ASP A 216 25.93 -20.76 -8.02
N ARG A 217 24.61 -20.58 -8.12
CA ARG A 217 23.73 -21.33 -9.03
C ARG A 217 23.36 -20.53 -10.26
N ILE A 218 24.38 -20.23 -11.08
CA ILE A 218 24.28 -19.45 -12.33
C ILE A 218 23.25 -20.03 -13.29
N ASP A 219 23.22 -21.36 -13.39
CA ASP A 219 22.27 -22.11 -14.22
C ASP A 219 20.82 -21.81 -13.84
N ILE A 220 20.54 -21.72 -12.53
CA ILE A 220 19.22 -21.40 -12.00
C ILE A 220 18.93 -19.91 -12.14
N ALA A 221 19.89 -19.04 -11.84
CA ALA A 221 19.74 -17.59 -11.94
C ALA A 221 19.41 -17.16 -13.38
N LEU A 222 20.17 -17.64 -14.37
CA LEU A 222 19.90 -17.35 -15.78
C LEU A 222 18.58 -17.95 -16.25
N GLY A 223 18.31 -19.20 -15.87
CA GLY A 223 17.04 -19.85 -16.19
C GLY A 223 15.84 -19.18 -15.52
N ALA A 224 16.03 -18.51 -14.38
CA ALA A 224 14.96 -17.78 -13.70
C ALA A 224 14.52 -16.54 -14.48
N LEU A 225 15.46 -15.84 -15.11
CA LEU A 225 15.18 -14.65 -15.94
C LEU A 225 14.28 -14.99 -17.14
N ASP A 226 14.36 -16.22 -17.67
CA ASP A 226 13.45 -16.68 -18.75
C ASP A 226 11.98 -16.79 -18.31
N TYR A 227 11.69 -16.63 -17.02
CA TYR A 227 10.34 -16.61 -16.46
C TYR A 227 9.90 -15.22 -16.02
N GLU A 228 10.65 -14.18 -16.38
CA GLU A 228 10.28 -12.78 -16.16
C GLU A 228 9.91 -12.50 -14.69
N PRO A 229 10.85 -12.72 -13.74
CA PRO A 229 10.64 -12.28 -12.37
C PRO A 229 10.67 -10.75 -12.31
N LEU A 230 9.93 -10.16 -11.38
CA LEU A 230 10.05 -8.73 -11.09
C LEU A 230 11.44 -8.42 -10.55
N CYS A 231 11.89 -9.26 -9.60
CA CYS A 231 13.19 -9.15 -8.98
C CYS A 231 13.83 -10.54 -8.82
N LEU A 232 15.13 -10.62 -9.04
CA LEU A 232 15.95 -11.78 -8.72
C LEU A 232 16.82 -11.46 -7.49
N ILE A 233 16.73 -12.28 -6.45
CA ILE A 233 17.60 -12.22 -5.26
C ILE A 233 18.67 -13.31 -5.38
N LEU A 234 19.93 -12.92 -5.31
CA LEU A 234 21.09 -13.81 -5.22
C LEU A 234 21.62 -13.82 -3.79
N ALA A 235 21.38 -14.93 -3.09
CA ALA A 235 21.78 -15.14 -1.69
C ALA A 235 23.12 -15.90 -1.56
N GLY A 236 23.90 -15.56 -0.53
CA GLY A 236 25.11 -16.29 -0.12
C GLY A 236 26.47 -15.64 -0.44
N GLY A 237 26.52 -14.38 -0.88
CA GLY A 237 27.77 -13.59 -0.96
C GLY A 237 28.48 -13.46 -2.34
N GLU A 238 29.60 -12.73 -2.35
CA GLU A 238 30.33 -12.01 -3.44
C GLU A 238 30.63 -12.67 -4.83
N PRO A 239 31.03 -11.84 -5.83
CA PRO A 239 30.24 -10.78 -6.44
C PRO A 239 29.37 -11.38 -7.54
N THR A 240 28.25 -10.71 -7.82
CA THR A 240 27.36 -11.01 -8.92
C THR A 240 28.16 -11.34 -10.17
N LEU A 241 28.00 -12.55 -10.68
CA LEU A 241 28.67 -12.95 -11.90
C LEU A 241 28.26 -11.99 -13.01
N PRO A 242 29.21 -11.37 -13.74
CA PRO A 242 28.92 -10.30 -14.70
C PRO A 242 27.81 -10.67 -15.70
N TYR A 243 27.68 -11.95 -16.02
CA TYR A 243 26.65 -12.47 -16.93
C TYR A 243 25.22 -12.33 -16.41
N VAL A 244 24.97 -12.55 -15.11
CA VAL A 244 23.60 -12.43 -14.56
C VAL A 244 23.22 -10.96 -14.46
N ALA A 245 24.13 -10.12 -13.96
CA ALA A 245 23.92 -8.67 -13.91
C ALA A 245 23.68 -8.07 -15.30
N GLN A 246 24.54 -8.42 -16.27
CA GLN A 246 24.41 -7.93 -17.65
C GLN A 246 23.11 -8.40 -18.31
N ARG A 247 22.65 -9.62 -18.02
CA ARG A 247 21.36 -10.12 -18.53
C ARG A 247 20.19 -9.39 -17.86
N ALA A 248 20.24 -9.20 -16.54
CA ALA A 248 19.22 -8.47 -15.80
C ALA A 248 19.08 -7.03 -16.31
N GLU A 249 20.18 -6.32 -16.54
CA GLU A 249 20.18 -4.97 -17.11
C GLU A 249 19.64 -4.95 -18.54
N ARG A 250 20.09 -5.88 -19.40
CA ARG A 250 19.66 -5.93 -20.81
C ARG A 250 18.18 -6.28 -20.97
N GLU A 251 17.64 -7.08 -20.05
CA GLU A 251 16.27 -7.60 -20.10
C GLU A 251 15.35 -6.93 -19.08
N SER A 252 15.77 -5.80 -18.50
CA SER A 252 14.96 -4.97 -17.60
C SER A 252 14.42 -5.72 -16.38
N PHE A 253 15.32 -6.31 -15.59
CA PHE A 253 14.99 -6.98 -14.33
C PHE A 253 15.67 -6.29 -13.15
N ALA A 254 15.00 -6.24 -12.00
CA ALA A 254 15.63 -5.84 -10.76
C ALA A 254 16.47 -7.00 -10.19
N LEU A 255 17.58 -6.66 -9.54
CA LEU A 255 18.50 -7.61 -8.94
C LEU A 255 18.86 -7.16 -7.52
N ILE A 256 18.76 -8.08 -6.56
CA ILE A 256 19.26 -7.87 -5.20
C ILE A 256 20.31 -8.92 -4.90
N THR A 257 21.48 -8.49 -4.41
CA THR A 257 22.52 -9.41 -3.95
C THR A 257 22.75 -9.26 -2.46
N THR A 258 22.73 -10.38 -1.74
CA THR A 258 22.90 -10.40 -0.28
C THR A 258 23.93 -11.44 0.16
N SER A 259 24.62 -11.13 1.26
CA SER A 259 25.50 -12.06 1.97
C SER A 259 24.72 -13.14 2.75
N LEU A 260 23.44 -12.89 3.05
CA LEU A 260 22.57 -13.82 3.75
C LEU A 260 22.37 -15.11 2.96
N THR A 261 22.17 -16.22 3.66
CA THR A 261 21.73 -17.47 3.05
C THR A 261 20.28 -17.35 2.57
N THR A 262 19.86 -18.26 1.68
CA THR A 262 18.47 -18.29 1.18
C THR A 262 17.45 -18.40 2.31
N LEU A 263 17.75 -19.16 3.37
CA LEU A 263 16.84 -19.31 4.50
C LEU A 263 16.73 -18.01 5.31
N GLU A 264 17.87 -17.42 5.68
CA GLU A 264 17.91 -16.16 6.43
C GLU A 264 17.20 -15.03 5.67
N ALA A 265 17.41 -14.93 4.36
CA ALA A 265 16.73 -13.94 3.53
C ALA A 265 15.21 -14.16 3.47
N VAL A 266 14.74 -15.42 3.38
CA VAL A 266 13.29 -15.73 3.42
C VAL A 266 12.68 -15.35 4.77
N GLU A 267 13.36 -15.67 5.87
CA GLU A 267 12.91 -15.33 7.23
C GLU A 267 12.86 -13.81 7.45
N ALA A 268 13.83 -13.07 6.91
CA ALA A 268 13.87 -11.61 7.01
C ALA A 268 12.82 -10.91 6.12
N ILE A 269 12.53 -11.44 4.93
CA ILE A 269 11.54 -10.88 4.01
C ILE A 269 10.11 -11.17 4.45
N GLY A 270 9.86 -12.34 5.06
CA GLY A 270 8.53 -12.80 5.44
C GLY A 270 7.66 -11.74 6.16
N PRO A 271 8.16 -11.09 7.23
CA PRO A 271 7.43 -10.05 7.96
C PRO A 271 7.04 -8.81 7.14
N LEU A 272 7.70 -8.54 6.00
CA LEU A 272 7.35 -7.40 5.15
C LEU A 272 5.98 -7.57 4.47
N TYR A 273 5.57 -8.83 4.25
CA TYR A 273 4.26 -9.14 3.69
C TYR A 273 3.17 -8.90 4.76
N GLY A 274 2.36 -7.87 4.54
CA GLY A 274 1.31 -7.45 5.48
C GLY A 274 1.49 -6.04 6.02
N GLY A 275 2.73 -5.54 6.10
CA GLY A 275 3.09 -4.21 6.62
C GLY A 275 3.75 -3.28 5.59
N SER A 276 3.72 -3.63 4.31
CA SER A 276 4.40 -2.88 3.24
C SER A 276 3.85 -1.46 3.05
N ALA A 277 4.74 -0.53 2.67
CA ALA A 277 4.37 0.83 2.29
C ALA A 277 3.39 0.87 1.10
N PHE A 278 2.55 1.91 1.04
CA PHE A 278 1.60 2.12 -0.04
C PHE A 278 2.27 2.87 -1.21
N ILE A 279 3.08 2.17 -2.01
CA ILE A 279 3.88 2.74 -3.10
C ILE A 279 3.62 1.96 -4.41
N GLY A 280 3.75 2.65 -5.56
CA GLY A 280 3.60 2.08 -6.91
C GLY A 280 2.20 2.26 -7.55
N GLU A 281 2.14 2.48 -8.86
CA GLU A 281 0.89 2.78 -9.60
C GLU A 281 -0.12 1.63 -9.53
N ARG A 282 0.36 0.39 -9.50
CA ARG A 282 -0.50 -0.80 -9.45
C ARG A 282 -1.20 -0.94 -8.10
N LYS A 283 -0.54 -0.60 -6.99
CA LYS A 283 -1.19 -0.54 -5.67
C LYS A 283 -2.25 0.55 -5.62
N LEU A 284 -1.96 1.70 -6.23
CA LEU A 284 -2.90 2.81 -6.33
C LEU A 284 -4.18 2.39 -7.07
N ALA A 285 -4.01 1.83 -8.28
CA ALA A 285 -5.13 1.34 -9.08
C ALA A 285 -5.94 0.28 -8.31
N ARG A 286 -5.26 -0.68 -7.67
CA ARG A 286 -5.92 -1.74 -6.91
C ARG A 286 -6.68 -1.23 -5.68
N ALA A 287 -6.16 -0.21 -4.99
CA ALA A 287 -6.85 0.42 -3.87
C ALA A 287 -8.14 1.11 -4.32
N ILE A 288 -8.11 1.83 -5.44
CA ILE A 288 -9.30 2.47 -6.02
C ILE A 288 -10.37 1.43 -6.33
N GLU A 289 -10.00 0.33 -7.00
CA GLU A 289 -10.91 -0.78 -7.31
C GLU A 289 -11.56 -1.36 -6.05
N LEU A 290 -10.73 -1.73 -5.06
CA LEU A 290 -11.21 -2.38 -3.84
C LEU A 290 -12.15 -1.48 -3.04
N VAL A 291 -11.85 -0.19 -2.92
CA VAL A 291 -12.74 0.74 -2.23
C VAL A 291 -14.04 0.95 -3.01
N ALA A 292 -13.98 1.10 -4.33
CA ALA A 292 -15.16 1.26 -5.17
C ALA A 292 -16.11 0.03 -5.10
N ASP A 293 -15.54 -1.18 -5.04
CA ASP A 293 -16.30 -2.42 -4.99
C ASP A 293 -16.94 -2.70 -3.62
N ASN A 294 -16.31 -2.23 -2.53
CA ASN A 294 -16.67 -2.66 -1.16
C ASN A 294 -17.19 -1.54 -0.27
N VAL A 295 -16.87 -0.27 -0.55
CA VAL A 295 -17.21 0.84 0.34
C VAL A 295 -18.22 1.78 -0.34
N PRO A 296 -19.48 1.82 0.12
CA PRO A 296 -20.49 2.69 -0.45
C PRO A 296 -20.10 4.16 -0.24
N THR A 297 -19.99 4.94 -1.30
CA THR A 297 -19.64 6.37 -1.20
C THR A 297 -20.61 7.14 -0.31
N ALA A 298 -21.91 6.81 -0.35
CA ALA A 298 -22.92 7.43 0.52
C ALA A 298 -22.72 7.15 2.02
N ALA A 299 -21.91 6.15 2.39
CA ALA A 299 -21.59 5.86 3.78
C ALA A 299 -20.38 6.68 4.29
N LEU A 300 -19.67 7.39 3.40
CA LEU A 300 -18.40 8.08 3.68
C LEU A 300 -18.48 9.61 3.49
N VAL A 301 -19.58 10.12 2.91
CA VAL A 301 -19.80 11.52 2.52
C VAL A 301 -21.08 12.03 3.16
#